data_AF-K9GII0-F1
#
_entry.id   AF-K9GII0-F1
#
_cell.length_a   1.000
_cell.length_b   1.000
_cell.length_c   1.000
_cell.angle_alpha   90.00
_cell.angle_beta   90.00
_cell.angle_gamma   90.00
#
_symmetry.space_group_name_H-M   'P 1'
#
loop_
_entity.id
_entity.type
_entity.pdbx_description
1 polymer ?
#
loop_
_entity_poly.entity_id
_entity_poly.type
_entity_poly.pdbx_seq_one_letter_code
_entity_poly.pdbx_strand_id
1 'polypeptide(L)'
;MSAERQKDLVINRLPILSTNFVFPDFSHFRHGEALLGFSLFTIWLSNFFAIPLLSCFFQEKFYIIDGQGVWRWASVQYVGWTLVGLYSILTLGLVMLFVRFLRCWSGLMWDPVSIADLVSIIQRSNILHDFENSETVPSVRESLDPRVLRLGYWKLSSKAEVFYGIGEVNAPVRTPSLHQTGKTPETQSKGLAHVRFDIEQNGAFSNDPNEHHPFSPSARYRWTPWFLRKISILIWTVVVFALFIAFVAVSFINGAIKGGFPPKLPTLPSTTAFSSSNFLYSFIPALIGNVLFLAWQPVDVYIRALQPYAELSSPGGTTAERSILLSYPSSYPLQITIQAIINRHFKVAFVSLMSLLSLGIPILAGGVFIALWFPSHDDIRISAFLPAFYALVGFCGLYAVSFVAIWPGRRRYLPHDITTLADVMSYLYQSPLLSDKILREPRSKTDLVTRLIVAPPSERQLPLYSFGIYVGRDGKEHLGIDRFHRPGRSDMLVTTGNMK
;
A
#
# COMPACT_ATOMS: atom_id res chain seq x y z
N MET A 1 -21.15 -11.69 -21.78
CA MET A 1 -20.77 -10.33 -22.22
C MET A 1 -20.07 -9.62 -21.07
N SER A 2 -18.76 -9.81 -20.93
CA SER A 2 -17.94 -8.92 -20.10
C SER A 2 -17.94 -7.55 -20.78
N ALA A 3 -18.25 -6.47 -20.06
CA ALA A 3 -18.20 -5.13 -20.62
C ALA A 3 -16.78 -4.85 -21.14
N GLU A 4 -16.58 -4.92 -22.46
CA GLU A 4 -15.34 -4.57 -23.14
C GLU A 4 -15.16 -3.05 -23.05
N ARG A 5 -14.71 -2.58 -21.88
CA ARG A 5 -14.39 -1.16 -21.68
C ARG A 5 -13.06 -0.88 -22.37
N GLN A 6 -13.10 -0.09 -23.42
CA GLN A 6 -11.90 0.34 -24.15
C GLN A 6 -11.17 1.43 -23.36
N LYS A 7 -10.34 1.01 -22.40
CA LYS A 7 -9.47 1.90 -21.63
C LYS A 7 -8.02 1.50 -21.84
N ASP A 8 -7.21 2.48 -22.16
CA ASP A 8 -5.85 2.35 -22.66
C ASP A 8 -4.75 2.54 -21.59
N LEU A 9 -5.06 3.25 -20.51
CA LEU A 9 -4.10 3.62 -19.45
C LEU A 9 -4.26 2.82 -18.14
N VAL A 10 -5.01 1.72 -18.15
CA VAL A 10 -5.38 0.97 -16.93
C VAL A 10 -4.15 0.41 -16.22
N ILE A 11 -3.28 -0.32 -16.92
CA ILE A 11 -2.10 -0.97 -16.31
C ILE A 11 -1.06 0.06 -15.87
N ASN A 12 -0.94 1.16 -16.61
CA ASN A 12 0.13 2.13 -16.44
C ASN A 12 -0.18 3.18 -15.37
N ARG A 13 -1.46 3.50 -15.14
CA ARG A 13 -1.84 4.67 -14.31
C ARG A 13 -2.85 4.41 -13.20
N LEU A 14 -3.55 3.27 -13.19
CA LEU A 14 -4.41 2.95 -12.05
C LEU A 14 -3.57 2.36 -10.92
N PRO A 15 -3.59 2.98 -9.73
CA PRO A 15 -2.85 2.46 -8.60
C PRO A 15 -3.52 1.18 -8.07
N ILE A 16 -2.69 0.17 -7.79
CA ILE A 16 -3.08 -1.06 -7.07
C ILE A 16 -2.88 -0.94 -5.56
N LEU A 17 -2.15 0.10 -5.11
CA LEU A 17 -1.91 0.40 -3.70
C LEU A 17 -2.54 1.74 -3.34
N SER A 18 -3.13 1.84 -2.14
CA SER A 18 -3.60 3.12 -1.59
C SER A 18 -2.41 3.99 -1.18
N THR A 19 -2.20 5.12 -1.86
CA THR A 19 -1.01 5.97 -1.67
C THR A 19 -1.26 7.21 -0.80
N ASN A 20 -2.50 7.71 -0.75
CA ASN A 20 -2.84 8.94 -0.04
C ASN A 20 -4.10 8.77 0.80
N PHE A 21 -4.00 9.10 2.08
CA PHE A 21 -5.10 9.04 3.04
C PHE A 21 -5.47 10.42 3.59
N VAL A 22 -4.55 11.39 3.52
CA VAL A 22 -4.78 12.77 3.98
C VAL A 22 -5.57 13.55 2.93
N PHE A 23 -5.23 13.38 1.66
CA PHE A 23 -5.94 13.99 0.54
C PHE A 23 -6.70 12.93 -0.27
N PRO A 24 -7.83 13.29 -0.87
CA PRO A 24 -8.60 12.36 -1.69
C PRO A 24 -7.83 11.99 -2.96
N ASP A 25 -7.85 10.72 -3.33
CA ASP A 25 -7.31 10.25 -4.60
C ASP A 25 -8.35 10.37 -5.72
N PHE A 26 -8.04 11.19 -6.73
CA PHE A 26 -8.88 11.38 -7.92
C PHE A 26 -8.43 10.54 -9.13
N SER A 27 -7.44 9.66 -8.97
CA SER A 27 -6.91 8.80 -10.02
C SER A 27 -8.02 7.99 -10.73
N HIS A 28 -8.95 7.41 -9.97
CA HIS A 28 -10.03 6.60 -10.51
C HIS A 28 -11.04 7.41 -11.35
N PHE A 29 -11.27 8.69 -11.03
CA PHE A 29 -12.09 9.57 -11.86
C PHE A 29 -11.40 9.87 -13.20
N ARG A 30 -10.10 10.17 -13.17
CA ARG A 30 -9.31 10.50 -14.37
C ARG A 30 -9.25 9.35 -15.38
N HIS A 31 -9.20 8.11 -14.90
CA HIS A 31 -9.11 6.92 -15.76
C HIS A 31 -10.47 6.24 -15.99
N GLY A 32 -11.56 7.03 -15.93
CA GLY A 32 -12.91 6.65 -16.33
C GLY A 32 -13.63 5.68 -15.40
N GLU A 33 -13.16 5.45 -14.17
CA GLU A 33 -13.81 4.62 -13.16
C GLU A 33 -14.57 5.48 -12.14
N ALA A 34 -15.44 6.37 -12.63
CA ALA A 34 -16.14 7.35 -11.81
C ALA A 34 -16.93 6.77 -10.62
N LEU A 35 -17.56 5.59 -10.79
CA LEU A 35 -18.30 4.95 -9.69
C LEU A 35 -17.38 4.43 -8.58
N LEU A 36 -16.22 3.85 -8.93
CA LEU A 36 -15.22 3.45 -7.93
C LEU A 36 -14.60 4.69 -7.29
N GLY A 37 -14.27 5.71 -8.08
CA GLY A 37 -13.78 6.99 -7.59
C GLY A 37 -14.73 7.66 -6.61
N PHE A 38 -16.03 7.69 -6.92
CA PHE A 38 -17.06 8.21 -6.02
C PHE A 38 -17.09 7.43 -4.71
N SER A 39 -17.09 6.10 -4.78
CA SER A 39 -17.11 5.26 -3.58
C SER A 39 -15.86 5.47 -2.71
N LEU A 40 -14.67 5.51 -3.31
CA LEU A 40 -13.41 5.79 -2.59
C LEU A 40 -13.38 7.20 -2.00
N PHE A 41 -13.92 8.19 -2.71
CA PHE A 41 -14.07 9.56 -2.20
C PHE A 41 -15.01 9.60 -0.98
N THR A 42 -16.13 8.88 -1.01
CA THR A 42 -17.07 8.82 0.12
C THR A 42 -16.45 8.14 1.35
N ILE A 43 -15.62 7.10 1.13
CA ILE A 43 -14.83 6.44 2.18
C ILE A 43 -13.82 7.43 2.78
N TRP A 44 -13.06 8.14 1.93
CA TRP A 44 -12.11 9.15 2.39
C TRP A 44 -12.80 10.26 3.18
N LEU A 45 -13.91 10.80 2.68
CA LEU A 45 -14.67 11.86 3.31
C LEU A 45 -15.16 11.44 4.70
N SER A 46 -15.70 10.22 4.82
CA SER A 46 -16.11 9.66 6.10
C SER A 46 -14.93 9.44 7.03
N ASN A 47 -13.81 8.89 6.55
CA ASN A 47 -12.63 8.63 7.37
C ASN A 47 -12.00 9.94 7.90
N PHE A 48 -12.07 11.02 7.12
CA PHE A 48 -11.49 12.31 7.50
C PHE A 48 -12.34 13.06 8.54
N PHE A 49 -13.67 13.03 8.43
CA PHE A 49 -14.55 13.86 9.26
C PHE A 49 -15.36 13.12 10.33
N ALA A 50 -15.56 11.80 10.23
CA ALA A 50 -16.44 11.09 11.16
C ALA A 50 -15.92 11.12 12.60
N ILE A 51 -14.63 10.81 12.83
CA ILE A 51 -14.08 10.79 14.21
C ILE A 51 -14.12 12.19 14.86
N PRO A 52 -13.69 13.28 14.20
CA PRO A 52 -13.81 14.62 14.76
C PRO A 52 -15.25 15.09 14.99
N LEU A 53 -16.20 14.69 14.16
CA LEU A 53 -17.61 15.01 14.38
C LEU A 53 -18.21 14.19 15.52
N LEU A 54 -17.87 12.89 15.62
CA LEU A 54 -18.31 12.01 16.70
C LEU A 54 -17.81 12.49 18.06
N SER A 55 -16.58 13.03 18.15
CA SER A 55 -16.08 13.59 19.42
C SER A 55 -16.91 14.77 19.94
N CYS A 56 -17.67 15.43 19.07
CA CYS A 56 -18.50 16.60 19.40
C CYS A 56 -20.00 16.28 19.44
N PHE A 57 -20.38 15.00 19.34
CA PHE A 57 -21.78 14.62 19.18
C PHE A 57 -22.59 14.74 20.48
N PHE A 58 -21.97 14.44 21.62
CA PHE A 58 -22.62 14.49 22.93
C PHE A 58 -22.14 15.69 23.74
N GLN A 59 -23.10 16.38 24.35
CA GLN A 59 -22.86 17.56 25.16
C GLN A 59 -23.70 17.49 26.44
N GLU A 60 -23.14 17.88 27.58
CA GLU A 60 -23.92 18.01 28.81
C GLU A 60 -24.81 19.25 28.74
N LYS A 61 -26.11 19.06 29.04
CA LYS A 61 -27.09 20.14 29.13
C LYS A 61 -27.92 19.99 30.39
N PHE A 62 -28.12 21.11 31.08
CA PHE A 62 -28.98 21.19 32.25
C PHE A 62 -30.44 21.30 31.82
N TYR A 63 -31.28 20.41 32.34
CA TYR A 63 -32.73 20.42 32.13
C TYR A 63 -33.44 20.63 33.46
N ILE A 64 -34.55 21.35 33.44
CA ILE A 64 -35.48 21.44 34.57
C ILE A 64 -36.65 20.53 34.22
N ILE A 65 -36.77 19.40 34.91
CA ILE A 65 -37.85 18.42 34.73
C ILE A 65 -38.56 18.32 36.08
N ASP A 66 -39.87 18.54 36.09
CA ASP A 66 -40.70 18.48 37.31
C ASP A 66 -40.18 19.35 38.47
N GLY A 67 -39.63 20.52 38.14
CA GLY A 67 -39.06 21.45 39.12
C GLY A 67 -37.69 21.03 39.70
N GLN A 68 -37.16 19.88 39.31
CA GLN A 68 -35.81 19.43 39.66
C GLN A 68 -34.82 19.64 38.51
N GLY A 69 -33.67 20.21 38.84
CA GLY A 69 -32.57 20.41 37.89
C GLY A 69 -31.74 19.14 37.70
N VAL A 70 -31.76 18.58 36.49
CA VAL A 70 -31.03 17.35 36.14
C VAL A 70 -30.10 17.59 34.96
N TRP A 71 -28.83 17.23 35.12
CA TRP A 71 -27.87 17.17 34.04
C TRP A 71 -28.10 15.93 33.19
N ARG A 72 -28.27 16.11 31.87
CA ARG A 72 -28.38 14.99 30.92
C ARG A 72 -27.46 15.22 29.73
N TRP A 73 -26.92 14.13 29.20
CA TRP A 73 -26.26 14.13 27.91
C TRP A 73 -27.28 14.36 26.81
N ALA A 74 -27.08 15.42 26.04
CA ALA A 74 -27.90 15.78 24.89
C ALA A 74 -27.07 15.64 23.62
N SER A 75 -27.67 15.07 22.57
CA SER A 75 -27.06 15.02 21.24
C SER A 75 -27.13 16.39 20.57
N VAL A 76 -26.00 16.88 20.08
CA VAL A 76 -25.93 18.12 19.30
C VAL A 76 -26.59 17.91 17.94
N GLN A 77 -27.74 18.54 17.72
CA GLN A 77 -28.58 18.24 16.55
C GLN A 77 -27.86 18.50 15.22
N TYR A 78 -27.16 19.62 15.07
CA TYR A 78 -26.46 19.97 13.83
C TYR A 78 -25.33 18.98 13.49
N VAL A 79 -24.56 18.57 14.51
CA VAL A 79 -23.49 17.56 14.35
C VAL A 79 -24.11 16.21 14.01
N GLY A 80 -25.21 15.83 14.68
CA GLY A 80 -25.95 14.61 14.39
C GLY A 80 -26.44 14.53 12.96
N TRP A 81 -27.12 15.56 12.46
CA TRP A 81 -27.56 15.59 11.07
C TRP A 81 -26.42 15.62 10.06
N THR A 82 -25.29 16.26 10.40
CA THR A 82 -24.07 16.22 9.58
C THR A 82 -23.50 14.80 9.49
N LEU A 83 -23.44 14.08 10.62
CA LEU A 83 -23.01 12.68 10.67
C LEU A 83 -23.98 11.77 9.90
N VAL A 84 -25.29 11.96 10.05
CA VAL A 84 -26.30 11.23 9.28
C VAL A 84 -26.10 11.46 7.78
N GLY A 85 -25.90 12.72 7.35
CA GLY A 85 -25.61 13.05 5.95
C GLY A 85 -24.32 12.38 5.45
N LEU A 86 -23.25 12.43 6.23
CA LEU A 86 -21.96 11.82 5.92
C LEU A 86 -22.07 10.29 5.76
N TYR A 87 -22.71 9.62 6.72
CA TYR A 87 -22.94 8.17 6.67
C TYR A 87 -23.93 7.77 5.58
N SER A 88 -24.92 8.62 5.26
CA SER A 88 -25.84 8.38 4.14
C SER A 88 -25.10 8.41 2.81
N ILE A 89 -24.21 9.39 2.61
CA ILE A 89 -23.34 9.50 1.43
C ILE A 89 -22.39 8.30 1.34
N LEU A 90 -21.78 7.88 2.46
CA LEU A 90 -20.95 6.68 2.52
C LEU A 90 -21.74 5.42 2.15
N THR A 91 -22.94 5.26 2.72
CA THR A 91 -23.82 4.12 2.45
C THR A 91 -24.22 4.10 0.98
N LEU A 92 -24.56 5.25 0.40
CA LEU A 92 -24.84 5.38 -1.03
C LEU A 92 -23.66 4.95 -1.89
N GLY A 93 -22.44 5.41 -1.57
CA GLY A 93 -21.21 5.00 -2.26
C GLY A 93 -20.98 3.49 -2.18
N LEU A 94 -21.10 2.90 -0.99
CA LEU A 94 -20.94 1.45 -0.78
C LEU A 94 -22.03 0.63 -1.49
N VAL A 95 -23.28 1.08 -1.48
CA VAL A 95 -24.38 0.43 -2.20
C VAL A 95 -24.16 0.51 -3.70
N MET A 96 -23.72 1.65 -4.24
CA MET A 96 -23.37 1.77 -5.67
C MET A 96 -22.24 0.81 -6.05
N LEU A 97 -21.21 0.70 -5.21
CA LEU A 97 -20.09 -0.22 -5.40
C LEU A 97 -20.55 -1.69 -5.33
N PHE A 98 -21.41 -2.03 -4.36
CA PHE A 98 -21.98 -3.35 -4.22
C PHE A 98 -22.86 -3.74 -5.41
N VAL A 99 -23.80 -2.88 -5.81
CA VAL A 99 -24.66 -3.10 -7.00
C VAL A 99 -23.82 -3.26 -8.25
N ARG A 100 -22.73 -2.49 -8.39
CA ARG A 100 -21.78 -2.66 -9.49
C ARG A 100 -21.15 -4.05 -9.48
N PHE A 101 -20.66 -4.53 -8.33
CA PHE A 101 -20.04 -5.87 -8.27
C PHE A 101 -21.06 -7.00 -8.46
N LEU A 102 -22.32 -6.81 -8.09
CA LEU A 102 -23.39 -7.77 -8.41
C LEU A 102 -23.70 -7.83 -9.92
N ARG A 103 -23.58 -6.70 -10.63
CA ARG A 103 -23.91 -6.62 -12.07
C ARG A 103 -22.73 -6.91 -13.00
N CYS A 104 -21.51 -6.83 -12.49
CA CYS A 104 -20.30 -6.96 -13.29
C CYS A 104 -19.58 -8.28 -13.00
N TRP A 105 -19.23 -8.99 -14.07
CA TRP A 105 -18.30 -10.11 -14.01
C TRP A 105 -16.87 -9.57 -14.13
N SER A 106 -16.01 -9.84 -13.15
CA SER A 106 -14.62 -9.36 -13.16
C SER A 106 -13.76 -10.02 -14.24
N GLY A 107 -14.15 -11.22 -14.69
CA GLY A 107 -13.34 -12.04 -15.58
C GLY A 107 -12.07 -12.59 -14.94
N LEU A 108 -11.84 -12.30 -13.65
CA LEU A 108 -10.70 -12.77 -12.87
C LEU A 108 -10.86 -14.24 -12.49
N MET A 109 -9.80 -15.03 -12.72
CA MET A 109 -9.76 -16.44 -12.32
C MET A 109 -9.79 -16.61 -10.78
N TRP A 110 -9.10 -15.73 -10.07
CA TRP A 110 -9.17 -15.51 -8.62
C TRP A 110 -8.60 -14.12 -8.29
N ASP A 111 -8.59 -13.77 -7.01
CA ASP A 111 -8.04 -12.49 -6.52
C ASP A 111 -6.49 -12.44 -6.58
N PRO A 112 -5.90 -11.66 -7.50
CA PRO A 112 -4.47 -11.70 -7.81
C PRO A 112 -3.69 -10.73 -6.90
N VAL A 113 -3.47 -11.16 -5.66
CA VAL A 113 -2.85 -10.31 -4.64
C VAL A 113 -1.33 -10.45 -4.60
N SER A 114 -0.83 -11.65 -4.86
CA SER A 114 0.60 -11.96 -4.74
C SER A 114 1.32 -11.83 -6.08
N ILE A 115 2.65 -11.72 -6.04
CA ILE A 115 3.50 -11.68 -7.24
C ILE A 115 3.32 -12.98 -8.04
N ALA A 116 3.20 -14.13 -7.36
CA ALA A 116 2.95 -15.41 -8.00
C ALA A 116 1.60 -15.45 -8.74
N ASP A 117 0.56 -14.83 -8.17
CA ASP A 117 -0.73 -14.70 -8.85
C ASP A 117 -0.57 -13.88 -10.13
N LEU A 118 0.14 -12.74 -10.08
CA LEU A 118 0.38 -11.92 -11.25
C LEU A 118 1.15 -12.68 -12.34
N VAL A 119 2.18 -13.43 -11.96
CA VAL A 119 2.98 -14.26 -12.88
C VAL A 119 2.10 -15.23 -13.66
N SER A 120 1.13 -15.86 -12.99
CA SER A 120 0.19 -16.78 -13.65
C SER A 120 -0.72 -16.09 -14.69
N ILE A 121 -0.98 -14.79 -14.53
CA ILE A 121 -1.82 -14.00 -15.44
C ILE A 121 -1.01 -13.46 -16.63
N ILE A 122 0.24 -13.05 -16.42
CA ILE A 122 1.07 -12.42 -17.45
C ILE A 122 1.87 -13.42 -18.29
N GLN A 123 1.93 -14.69 -17.87
CA GLN A 123 2.82 -15.71 -18.41
C GLN A 123 2.81 -15.86 -19.93
N ARG A 124 1.65 -15.70 -20.56
CA ARG A 124 1.45 -15.83 -22.02
C ARG A 124 0.94 -14.54 -22.64
N SER A 125 1.25 -13.42 -22.01
CA SER A 125 0.86 -12.12 -22.51
C SER A 125 1.69 -11.73 -23.74
N ASN A 126 1.02 -11.14 -24.72
CA ASN A 126 1.63 -10.65 -25.96
C ASN A 126 2.24 -9.24 -25.83
N ILE A 127 2.06 -8.58 -24.68
CA ILE A 127 2.54 -7.19 -24.44
C ILE A 127 3.89 -7.12 -23.72
N LEU A 128 4.45 -8.26 -23.30
CA LEU A 128 5.69 -8.28 -22.50
C LEU A 128 6.88 -7.62 -23.20
N HIS A 129 6.90 -7.60 -24.54
CA HIS A 129 7.94 -6.93 -25.32
C HIS A 129 7.95 -5.40 -25.09
N ASP A 130 6.80 -4.80 -24.81
CA ASP A 130 6.69 -3.34 -24.65
C ASP A 130 7.37 -2.86 -23.35
N PHE A 131 7.72 -3.80 -22.46
CA PHE A 131 8.44 -3.55 -21.20
C PHE A 131 9.97 -3.63 -21.36
N GLU A 132 10.50 -3.76 -22.59
CA GLU A 132 11.95 -3.85 -22.81
C GLU A 132 12.68 -2.64 -22.18
N ASN A 133 13.64 -2.95 -21.29
CA ASN A 133 14.44 -1.99 -20.52
C ASN A 133 13.65 -1.13 -19.52
N SER A 134 12.37 -1.43 -19.26
CA SER A 134 11.56 -0.67 -18.30
C SER A 134 12.00 -0.85 -16.85
N GLU A 135 12.76 -1.90 -16.54
CA GLU A 135 13.22 -2.24 -15.18
C GLU A 135 14.22 -1.25 -14.59
N THR A 136 14.95 -0.51 -15.43
CA THR A 136 15.93 0.51 -15.01
C THR A 136 15.40 1.94 -15.18
N VAL A 137 14.27 2.15 -15.85
CA VAL A 137 13.65 3.47 -16.09
C VAL A 137 13.03 4.02 -14.80
N PRO A 138 13.13 5.35 -14.51
CA PRO A 138 12.61 5.94 -13.27
C PRO A 138 11.08 5.89 -13.13
N SER A 139 10.35 5.88 -14.24
CA SER A 139 8.89 5.95 -14.28
C SER A 139 8.37 5.07 -15.42
N VAL A 140 7.99 3.83 -15.09
CA VAL A 140 7.47 2.85 -16.08
C VAL A 140 6.17 3.36 -16.72
N ARG A 141 5.34 4.05 -15.94
CA ARG A 141 4.08 4.64 -16.41
C ARG A 141 4.22 5.65 -17.56
N GLU A 142 5.40 6.25 -17.72
CA GLU A 142 5.69 7.26 -18.74
C GLU A 142 6.40 6.65 -19.96
N SER A 143 7.08 5.51 -19.79
CA SER A 143 7.74 4.81 -20.89
C SER A 143 6.81 3.92 -21.71
N LEU A 144 5.66 3.52 -21.16
CA LEU A 144 4.73 2.62 -21.82
C LEU A 144 3.65 3.36 -22.60
N ASP A 145 3.47 2.94 -23.85
CA ASP A 145 2.38 3.41 -24.69
C ASP A 145 1.01 3.00 -24.14
N PRO A 146 -0.02 3.86 -24.23
CA PRO A 146 -1.39 3.50 -23.89
C PRO A 146 -1.91 2.38 -24.80
N ARG A 147 -2.44 1.30 -24.22
CA ARG A 147 -3.02 0.17 -24.97
C ARG A 147 -4.28 -0.35 -24.32
N VAL A 148 -5.29 -0.65 -25.14
CA VAL A 148 -6.51 -1.31 -24.69
C VAL A 148 -6.24 -2.80 -24.51
N LEU A 149 -6.27 -3.25 -23.26
CA LEU A 149 -5.94 -4.63 -22.90
C LEU A 149 -7.18 -5.38 -22.41
N ARG A 150 -7.22 -6.65 -22.76
CA ARG A 150 -8.28 -7.58 -22.36
C ARG A 150 -7.71 -8.64 -21.43
N LEU A 151 -8.46 -8.91 -20.37
CA LEU A 151 -8.22 -10.03 -19.46
C LEU A 151 -9.24 -11.13 -19.77
N GLY A 152 -8.79 -12.38 -19.86
CA GLY A 152 -9.69 -13.52 -20.02
C GLY A 152 -9.01 -14.74 -20.61
N TYR A 153 -9.84 -15.62 -21.19
CA TYR A 153 -9.38 -16.81 -21.89
C TYR A 153 -9.10 -16.48 -23.36
N TRP A 154 -7.93 -16.91 -23.82
CA TRP A 154 -7.40 -16.68 -25.15
C TRP A 154 -7.17 -18.00 -25.86
N LYS A 155 -7.35 -17.97 -27.18
CA LYS A 155 -7.04 -19.08 -28.09
C LYS A 155 -6.19 -18.53 -29.23
N LEU A 156 -5.08 -19.19 -29.52
CA LEU A 156 -4.27 -18.85 -30.70
C LEU A 156 -4.97 -19.35 -31.96
N SER A 157 -4.96 -18.58 -33.04
CA SER A 157 -5.55 -19.01 -34.33
C SER A 157 -4.93 -20.31 -34.86
N SER A 158 -3.68 -20.58 -34.52
CA SER A 158 -2.92 -21.78 -34.96
C SER A 158 -3.04 -22.99 -34.02
N LYS A 159 -3.55 -22.84 -32.80
CA LYS A 159 -3.58 -23.93 -31.80
C LYS A 159 -4.96 -24.06 -31.14
N ALA A 160 -5.35 -25.30 -30.85
CA ALA A 160 -6.60 -25.58 -30.13
C ALA A 160 -6.56 -25.21 -28.64
N GLU A 161 -5.36 -24.98 -28.09
CA GLU A 161 -5.12 -24.75 -26.67
C GLU A 161 -5.67 -23.39 -26.20
N VAL A 162 -6.45 -23.42 -25.11
CA VAL A 162 -7.00 -22.23 -24.46
C VAL A 162 -6.17 -21.93 -23.21
N PHE A 163 -5.79 -20.68 -23.02
CA PHE A 163 -5.04 -20.23 -21.84
C PHE A 163 -5.66 -18.96 -21.26
N TYR A 164 -5.45 -18.72 -19.98
CA TYR A 164 -5.90 -17.50 -19.31
C TYR A 164 -4.77 -16.47 -19.27
N GLY A 165 -5.08 -15.19 -19.49
CA GLY A 165 -4.10 -14.13 -19.33
C GLY A 165 -4.58 -12.76 -19.79
N ILE A 166 -3.66 -11.80 -19.73
CA ILE A 166 -3.89 -10.44 -20.21
C ILE A 166 -3.20 -10.22 -21.56
N GLY A 167 -3.82 -9.45 -22.46
CA GLY A 167 -3.22 -9.15 -23.75
C GLY A 167 -4.02 -8.21 -24.63
N GLU A 168 -3.41 -7.80 -25.74
CA GLU A 168 -4.05 -7.01 -26.78
C GLU A 168 -4.77 -7.91 -27.79
N VAL A 169 -5.99 -7.54 -28.17
CA VAL A 169 -6.81 -8.31 -29.11
C VAL A 169 -6.26 -8.12 -30.53
N ASN A 170 -6.17 -9.20 -31.32
CA ASN A 170 -5.66 -9.20 -32.70
C ASN A 170 -4.19 -8.78 -32.86
N ALA A 171 -3.40 -8.72 -31.78
CA ALA A 171 -1.97 -8.48 -31.87
C ALA A 171 -1.20 -9.79 -32.15
N PRO A 172 -0.08 -9.72 -32.89
CA PRO A 172 0.74 -10.90 -33.18
C PRO A 172 1.33 -11.50 -31.90
N VAL A 173 1.60 -12.80 -31.92
CA VAL A 173 2.33 -13.48 -30.86
C VAL A 173 3.80 -13.06 -30.93
N ARG A 174 4.16 -12.02 -30.16
CA ARG A 174 5.53 -11.47 -30.11
C ARG A 174 6.49 -12.29 -29.26
N THR A 175 5.99 -13.22 -28.45
CA THR A 175 6.76 -14.06 -27.52
C THR A 175 6.52 -15.56 -27.73
N PRO A 176 6.91 -16.13 -28.89
CA PRO A 176 6.56 -17.50 -29.27
C PRO A 176 7.10 -18.57 -28.30
N SER A 177 8.18 -18.28 -27.57
CA SER A 177 8.77 -19.19 -26.58
C SER A 177 7.80 -19.56 -25.45
N LEU A 178 6.91 -18.65 -25.05
CA LEU A 178 5.93 -18.88 -23.99
C LEU A 178 4.75 -19.76 -24.44
N HIS A 179 4.48 -19.79 -25.75
CA HIS A 179 3.38 -20.56 -26.34
C HIS A 179 3.80 -21.96 -26.82
N GLN A 180 5.07 -22.35 -26.65
CA GLN A 180 5.52 -23.71 -26.96
C GLN A 180 5.13 -24.65 -25.81
N THR A 181 4.19 -25.56 -26.08
CA THR A 181 3.63 -26.54 -25.13
C THR A 181 4.42 -27.84 -25.10
N GLY A 182 5.19 -28.11 -26.15
CA GLY A 182 6.13 -29.21 -26.19
C GLY A 182 7.37 -28.81 -26.98
N LYS A 183 8.54 -29.21 -26.49
CA LYS A 183 9.62 -29.70 -27.35
C LYS A 183 10.67 -30.46 -26.53
N THR A 184 11.19 -31.46 -27.22
CA THR A 184 12.29 -32.36 -26.89
C THR A 184 13.49 -31.62 -26.26
N PRO A 185 14.24 -32.29 -25.36
CA PRO A 185 15.36 -31.68 -24.61
C PRO A 185 16.40 -30.95 -25.48
N GLU A 186 16.49 -31.29 -26.76
CA GLU A 186 17.51 -30.81 -27.71
C GLU A 186 17.29 -29.39 -28.25
N THR A 187 16.07 -28.82 -28.17
CA THR A 187 15.83 -27.46 -28.72
C THR A 187 16.08 -26.36 -27.69
N GLN A 188 16.00 -26.68 -26.39
CA GLN A 188 16.28 -25.73 -25.31
C GLN A 188 17.79 -25.53 -25.10
N SER A 189 18.60 -26.56 -25.38
CA SER A 189 20.06 -26.48 -25.31
C SER A 189 20.69 -25.71 -26.48
N LYS A 190 20.10 -25.76 -27.68
CA LYS A 190 20.68 -25.11 -28.87
C LYS A 190 20.33 -23.64 -29.06
N GLY A 191 19.19 -23.15 -28.55
CA GLY A 191 18.78 -21.74 -28.67
C GLY A 191 19.32 -20.80 -27.59
N LEU A 192 19.82 -21.36 -26.47
CA LEU A 192 20.29 -20.63 -25.29
C LEU A 192 21.81 -20.74 -25.05
N ALA A 193 22.52 -21.42 -25.94
CA ALA A 193 23.97 -21.62 -25.84
C ALA A 193 24.78 -20.33 -26.10
N HIS A 194 24.15 -19.26 -26.59
CA HIS A 194 24.80 -17.97 -26.76
C HIS A 194 24.32 -17.02 -25.67
N VAL A 195 24.75 -17.24 -24.42
CA VAL A 195 24.80 -16.14 -23.46
C VAL A 195 25.79 -15.15 -24.06
N ARG A 196 25.30 -14.04 -24.61
CA ARG A 196 26.16 -12.96 -25.09
C ARG A 196 26.72 -12.25 -23.86
N PHE A 197 27.78 -12.81 -23.30
CA PHE A 197 28.69 -12.06 -22.45
C PHE A 197 29.50 -11.15 -23.38
N ASP A 198 28.91 -10.05 -23.85
CA ASP A 198 29.65 -9.07 -24.64
C ASP A 198 30.55 -8.26 -23.71
N ILE A 199 31.70 -8.84 -23.36
CA ILE A 199 32.78 -8.18 -22.60
C ILE A 199 33.27 -6.92 -23.35
N GLU A 200 33.19 -6.91 -24.69
CA GLU A 200 33.56 -5.76 -25.53
C GLU A 200 32.50 -4.64 -25.56
N GLN A 201 31.24 -4.93 -25.25
CA GLN A 201 30.19 -3.90 -25.15
C GLN A 201 30.36 -3.05 -23.88
N ASN A 202 30.96 -3.61 -22.82
CA ASN A 202 31.41 -2.84 -21.65
C ASN A 202 32.56 -1.86 -21.97
N GLY A 203 33.34 -2.10 -23.03
CA GLY A 203 34.45 -1.23 -23.44
C GLY A 203 34.04 -0.15 -24.45
N ALA A 204 33.27 -0.52 -25.47
CA ALA A 204 32.94 0.36 -26.60
C ALA A 204 31.75 1.33 -26.34
N PHE A 205 30.86 1.02 -25.39
CA PHE A 205 29.72 1.88 -24.99
C PHE A 205 29.98 2.69 -23.70
N SER A 206 31.23 2.71 -23.22
CA SER A 206 31.66 3.51 -22.06
C SER A 206 31.43 5.03 -22.19
N ASN A 207 31.02 5.50 -23.38
CA ASN A 207 30.84 6.91 -23.70
C ASN A 207 29.38 7.38 -23.83
N ASP A 208 28.37 6.51 -23.66
CA ASP A 208 26.97 6.97 -23.66
C ASP A 208 26.43 7.08 -22.23
N PRO A 209 26.33 8.29 -21.64
CA PRO A 209 25.96 8.49 -20.24
C PRO A 209 24.50 8.12 -19.89
N ASN A 210 23.70 7.71 -20.88
CA ASN A 210 22.25 7.47 -20.73
C ASN A 210 21.81 6.00 -20.67
N GLU A 211 22.68 5.02 -21.00
CA GLU A 211 22.32 3.60 -20.87
C GLU A 211 22.59 3.11 -19.43
N HIS A 212 21.51 2.99 -18.65
CA HIS A 212 21.56 2.65 -17.25
C HIS A 212 21.87 1.16 -17.05
N HIS A 213 23.14 0.80 -16.90
CA HIS A 213 23.55 -0.58 -16.67
C HIS A 213 22.83 -1.22 -15.46
N PRO A 214 22.31 -2.46 -15.59
CA PRO A 214 21.58 -3.16 -14.52
C PRO A 214 22.46 -3.45 -13.28
N PHE A 215 23.78 -3.46 -13.46
CA PHE A 215 24.78 -3.65 -12.39
C PHE A 215 25.00 -2.42 -11.51
N SER A 216 24.57 -1.24 -11.94
CA SER A 216 24.83 -0.03 -11.18
C SER A 216 24.05 -0.06 -9.85
N PRO A 217 24.72 0.11 -8.68
CA PRO A 217 24.02 0.17 -7.39
C PRO A 217 23.01 1.33 -7.34
N SER A 218 23.27 2.39 -8.10
CA SER A 218 22.38 3.54 -8.28
C SER A 218 21.08 3.18 -8.99
N ALA A 219 21.10 2.30 -10.02
CA ALA A 219 19.87 1.84 -10.67
C ALA A 219 19.04 0.94 -9.74
N ARG A 220 19.68 0.03 -8.98
CA ARG A 220 18.96 -0.85 -8.05
C ARG A 220 18.32 -0.12 -6.88
N TYR A 221 19.05 0.81 -6.28
CA TYR A 221 18.65 1.47 -5.02
C TYR A 221 18.18 2.91 -5.22
N ARG A 222 17.60 3.21 -6.39
CA ARG A 222 17.23 4.57 -6.80
C ARG A 222 16.02 5.12 -6.06
N TRP A 223 14.96 4.32 -5.98
CA TRP A 223 13.62 4.81 -5.72
C TRP A 223 13.09 4.36 -4.35
N THR A 224 12.43 5.30 -3.70
CA THR A 224 11.63 5.13 -2.48
C THR A 224 10.64 6.31 -2.44
N PRO A 225 9.41 6.13 -1.92
CA PRO A 225 8.43 7.20 -1.80
C PRO A 225 9.02 8.40 -1.09
N TRP A 226 8.59 9.58 -1.51
CA TRP A 226 9.12 10.84 -0.98
C TRP A 226 9.07 10.90 0.55
N PHE A 227 8.01 10.39 1.18
CA PHE A 227 7.84 10.37 2.64
C PHE A 227 8.76 9.37 3.38
N LEU A 228 9.37 8.42 2.67
CA LEU A 228 10.32 7.44 3.21
C LEU A 228 11.77 7.69 2.76
N ARG A 229 12.06 8.74 1.99
CA ARG A 229 13.45 9.11 1.68
C ARG A 229 14.19 9.44 2.97
N LYS A 230 15.48 9.11 3.06
CA LYS A 230 16.30 9.32 4.28
C LYS A 230 16.20 10.74 4.83
N ILE A 231 16.32 11.74 3.95
CA ILE A 231 16.22 13.16 4.31
C ILE A 231 14.81 13.49 4.82
N SER A 232 13.78 13.01 4.13
CA SER A 232 12.39 13.24 4.53
C SER A 232 12.08 12.59 5.87
N ILE A 233 12.52 11.36 6.13
CA ILE A 233 12.35 10.71 7.45
C ILE A 233 13.05 11.51 8.54
N LEU A 234 14.27 12.00 8.30
CA LEU A 234 14.99 12.83 9.27
C LEU A 234 14.18 14.10 9.58
N ILE A 235 13.70 14.81 8.54
CA ILE A 235 12.89 16.02 8.69
C ILE A 235 11.60 15.71 9.46
N TRP A 236 10.87 14.66 9.07
CA TRP A 236 9.64 14.25 9.73
C TRP A 236 9.86 13.86 11.18
N THR A 237 10.95 13.15 11.47
CA THR A 237 11.33 12.80 12.85
C THR A 237 11.56 14.07 13.67
N VAL A 238 12.38 15.01 13.18
CA VAL A 238 12.65 16.28 13.87
C VAL A 238 11.35 17.07 14.10
N VAL A 239 10.49 17.18 13.08
CA VAL A 239 9.21 17.90 13.17
C VAL A 239 8.29 17.24 14.19
N VAL A 240 8.10 15.92 14.15
CA VAL A 240 7.21 15.21 15.07
C VAL A 240 7.72 15.29 16.51
N PHE A 241 9.04 15.17 16.73
CA PHE A 241 9.62 15.36 18.07
C PHE A 241 9.50 16.82 18.55
N ALA A 242 9.73 17.81 17.69
CA ALA A 242 9.55 19.22 18.04
C ALA A 242 8.09 19.53 18.40
N LEU A 243 7.13 19.03 17.61
CA LEU A 243 5.70 19.16 17.90
C LEU A 243 5.32 18.45 19.20
N PHE A 244 5.86 17.26 19.46
CA PHE A 244 5.62 16.52 20.70
C PHE A 244 6.18 17.27 21.93
N ILE A 245 7.42 17.76 21.84
CA ILE A 245 8.04 18.55 22.92
C ILE A 245 7.27 19.85 23.15
N ALA A 246 6.88 20.56 22.08
CA ALA A 246 6.06 21.77 22.18
C ALA A 246 4.70 21.47 22.83
N PHE A 247 4.05 20.37 22.42
CA PHE A 247 2.79 19.91 23.02
C PHE A 247 2.95 19.66 24.53
N VAL A 248 3.96 18.91 24.96
CA VAL A 248 4.22 18.63 26.38
C VAL A 248 4.60 19.91 27.13
N ALA A 249 5.47 20.75 26.57
CA ALA A 249 5.93 21.99 27.20
C ALA A 249 4.75 22.95 27.45
N VAL A 250 3.95 23.26 26.42
CA VAL A 250 2.77 24.14 26.54
C VAL A 250 1.76 23.57 27.54
N SER A 251 1.62 22.25 27.57
CA SER A 251 0.68 21.54 28.44
C SER A 251 1.03 21.65 29.93
N PHE A 252 2.31 21.51 30.28
CA PHE A 252 2.72 21.42 31.69
C PHE A 252 3.33 22.71 32.28
N ILE A 253 3.89 23.61 31.47
CA ILE A 253 4.59 24.81 31.98
C ILE A 253 3.64 25.79 32.68
N ASN A 254 2.43 25.99 32.15
CA ASN A 254 1.51 27.02 32.66
C ASN A 254 0.50 26.51 33.70
N GLY A 255 0.54 25.23 34.09
CA GLY A 255 -0.46 24.62 34.98
C GLY A 255 -1.91 24.67 34.46
N ALA A 256 -2.13 25.15 33.23
CA ALA A 256 -3.43 25.44 32.63
C ALA A 256 -4.32 24.20 32.50
N ILE A 257 -3.72 23.01 32.41
CA ILE A 257 -4.43 21.74 32.33
C ILE A 257 -5.12 21.40 33.65
N LYS A 258 -4.44 21.63 34.79
CA LYS A 258 -4.97 21.34 36.13
C LYS A 258 -5.87 22.48 36.65
N GLY A 259 -5.48 23.73 36.41
CA GLY A 259 -6.23 24.92 36.85
C GLY A 259 -7.36 25.35 35.93
N GLY A 260 -7.47 24.73 34.76
CA GLY A 260 -8.36 25.13 33.69
C GLY A 260 -7.97 26.48 33.06
N PHE A 261 -8.37 26.70 31.82
CA PHE A 261 -8.20 28.00 31.14
C PHE A 261 -9.56 28.58 30.75
N PRO A 262 -9.69 29.92 30.69
CA PRO A 262 -10.95 30.55 30.35
C PRO A 262 -11.34 30.22 28.89
N PRO A 263 -12.61 29.88 28.63
CA PRO A 263 -13.09 29.63 27.29
C PRO A 263 -13.08 30.93 26.49
N LYS A 264 -12.52 30.91 25.28
CA LYS A 264 -12.53 32.07 24.37
C LYS A 264 -13.85 32.21 23.58
N LEU A 265 -14.78 31.28 23.76
CA LEU A 265 -16.04 31.18 23.04
C LEU A 265 -17.19 30.88 24.03
N PRO A 266 -18.45 31.14 23.65
CA PRO A 266 -19.60 30.80 24.47
C PRO A 266 -19.65 29.30 24.82
N THR A 267 -19.82 28.99 26.11
CA THR A 267 -19.86 27.63 26.68
C THR A 267 -21.28 27.12 26.94
N LEU A 268 -22.23 28.03 27.15
CA LEU A 268 -23.61 27.67 27.46
C LEU A 268 -24.27 27.01 26.24
N PRO A 269 -24.89 25.83 26.40
CA PRO A 269 -25.52 25.12 25.29
C PRO A 269 -26.79 25.84 24.84
N SER A 270 -26.98 25.92 23.52
CA SER A 270 -28.19 26.45 22.90
C SER A 270 -29.42 25.56 23.14
N THR A 271 -30.58 25.98 22.62
CA THR A 271 -31.80 25.16 22.57
C THR A 271 -31.54 23.80 21.90
N THR A 272 -30.70 23.75 20.88
CA THR A 272 -30.28 22.54 20.15
C THR A 272 -29.08 21.81 20.76
N ALA A 273 -28.73 22.14 22.01
CA ALA A 273 -27.60 21.60 22.78
C ALA A 273 -26.21 21.92 22.20
N PHE A 274 -26.11 22.87 21.27
CA PHE A 274 -24.83 23.27 20.69
C PHE A 274 -24.09 24.26 21.59
N SER A 275 -22.80 24.00 21.85
CA SER A 275 -21.89 24.91 22.54
C SER A 275 -20.65 25.13 21.68
N SER A 276 -20.39 26.37 21.28
CA SER A 276 -19.26 26.72 20.41
C SER A 276 -17.90 26.37 21.03
N SER A 277 -17.76 26.59 22.34
CA SER A 277 -16.52 26.25 23.06
C SER A 277 -16.28 24.73 23.04
N ASN A 278 -17.18 23.92 23.60
CA ASN A 278 -17.02 22.47 23.62
C ASN A 278 -16.83 21.86 22.21
N PHE A 279 -17.57 22.35 21.20
CA PHE A 279 -17.33 21.95 19.82
C PHE A 279 -15.88 22.23 19.38
N LEU A 280 -15.35 23.44 19.60
CA LEU A 280 -13.99 23.80 19.19
C LEU A 280 -12.92 22.93 19.87
N TYR A 281 -13.05 22.76 21.20
CA TYR A 281 -12.06 22.07 22.02
C TYR A 281 -12.13 20.54 21.92
N SER A 282 -13.20 19.98 21.36
CA SER A 282 -13.29 18.56 20.98
C SER A 282 -12.97 18.32 19.50
N PHE A 283 -13.42 19.19 18.59
CA PHE A 283 -13.28 19.00 17.15
C PHE A 283 -11.84 19.20 16.69
N ILE A 284 -11.19 20.30 17.08
CA ILE A 284 -9.85 20.63 16.57
C ILE A 284 -8.81 19.61 17.02
N PRO A 285 -8.73 19.22 18.32
CA PRO A 285 -7.77 18.21 18.73
C PRO A 285 -8.03 16.85 18.08
N ALA A 286 -9.29 16.43 17.96
CA ALA A 286 -9.65 15.21 17.24
C ALA A 286 -9.26 15.27 15.76
N LEU A 287 -9.46 16.41 15.09
CA LEU A 287 -9.09 16.62 13.71
C LEU A 287 -7.57 16.54 13.51
N ILE A 288 -6.79 17.21 14.38
CA ILE A 288 -5.32 17.12 14.36
C ILE A 288 -4.89 15.68 14.58
N GLY A 289 -5.45 15.00 15.59
CA GLY A 289 -5.19 13.58 15.83
C GLY A 289 -5.54 12.71 14.62
N ASN A 290 -6.60 13.03 13.90
CA ASN A 290 -7.03 12.26 12.74
C ASN A 290 -6.08 12.49 11.55
N VAL A 291 -5.57 13.71 11.37
CA VAL A 291 -4.53 13.98 10.38
C VAL A 291 -3.25 13.20 10.69
N LEU A 292 -2.85 13.10 11.97
CA LEU A 292 -1.70 12.27 12.37
C LEU A 292 -1.96 10.78 12.09
N PHE A 293 -3.15 10.27 12.43
CA PHE A 293 -3.57 8.90 12.12
C PHE A 293 -3.52 8.60 10.61
N LEU A 294 -4.09 9.49 9.79
CA LEU A 294 -4.12 9.33 8.33
C LEU A 294 -2.74 9.49 7.68
N ALA A 295 -1.88 10.35 8.22
CA ALA A 295 -0.50 10.52 7.73
C ALA A 295 0.36 9.26 7.94
N TRP A 296 0.03 8.42 8.91
CA TRP A 296 0.71 7.14 9.15
C TRP A 296 0.32 6.05 8.16
N GLN A 297 -0.92 6.06 7.65
CA GLN A 297 -1.45 4.97 6.83
C GLN A 297 -0.64 4.68 5.55
N PRO A 298 -0.16 5.66 4.77
CA PRO A 298 0.70 5.40 3.62
C PRO A 298 2.00 4.66 3.99
N VAL A 299 2.58 4.96 5.15
CA VAL A 299 3.82 4.31 5.62
C VAL A 299 3.60 2.82 5.85
N ASP A 300 2.50 2.49 6.51
CA ASP A 300 2.11 1.11 6.79
C ASP A 300 1.82 0.33 5.50
N VAL A 301 0.96 0.85 4.63
CA VAL A 301 0.63 0.21 3.33
C VAL A 301 1.88 -0.04 2.50
N TYR A 302 2.77 0.94 2.41
CA TYR A 302 3.98 0.81 1.61
C TYR A 302 4.98 -0.20 2.21
N ILE A 303 5.18 -0.19 3.53
CA ILE A 303 6.08 -1.16 4.19
C ILE A 303 5.54 -2.60 4.05
N ARG A 304 4.22 -2.79 4.07
CA ARG A 304 3.58 -4.08 3.76
C ARG A 304 3.82 -4.50 2.31
N ALA A 305 3.63 -3.59 1.36
CA ALA A 305 3.81 -3.86 -0.07
C ALA A 305 5.26 -4.17 -0.46
N LEU A 306 6.23 -3.57 0.23
CA LEU A 306 7.65 -3.85 0.01
C LEU A 306 8.17 -5.13 0.65
N GLN A 307 7.47 -5.71 1.62
CA GLN A 307 8.00 -6.86 2.36
C GLN A 307 8.37 -8.06 1.47
N PRO A 308 7.58 -8.44 0.43
CA PRO A 308 7.98 -9.48 -0.51
C PRO A 308 9.34 -9.20 -1.17
N TYR A 309 9.56 -7.96 -1.62
CA TYR A 309 10.80 -7.53 -2.27
C TYR A 309 12.00 -7.47 -1.31
N ALA A 310 11.73 -7.15 -0.04
CA ALA A 310 12.76 -7.14 1.00
C ALA A 310 13.29 -8.55 1.28
N GLU A 311 12.41 -9.55 1.30
CA GLU A 311 12.79 -10.96 1.44
C GLU A 311 13.49 -11.48 0.19
N LEU A 312 13.02 -11.10 -1.00
CA LEU A 312 13.66 -11.43 -2.29
C LEU A 312 15.07 -10.85 -2.41
N SER A 313 15.36 -9.73 -1.74
CA SER A 313 16.70 -9.12 -1.71
C SER A 313 17.68 -9.83 -0.77
N SER A 314 17.34 -11.00 -0.23
CA SER A 314 18.24 -11.82 0.58
C SER A 314 19.32 -12.48 -0.28
N PRO A 315 20.60 -12.52 0.18
CA PRO A 315 21.73 -12.97 -0.63
C PRO A 315 21.68 -14.45 -1.02
N GLY A 316 21.03 -15.30 -0.23
CA GLY A 316 20.90 -16.74 -0.49
C GLY A 316 19.55 -17.15 -1.09
N GLY A 317 18.77 -16.18 -1.61
CA GLY A 317 17.39 -16.42 -2.01
C GLY A 317 16.45 -16.70 -0.84
N THR A 318 15.16 -16.87 -1.15
CA THR A 318 14.10 -17.11 -0.16
C THR A 318 13.01 -18.02 -0.74
N THR A 319 12.24 -18.67 0.12
CA THR A 319 11.16 -19.57 -0.30
C THR A 319 9.97 -18.79 -0.86
N ALA A 320 9.11 -19.46 -1.64
CA ALA A 320 7.92 -18.84 -2.22
C ALA A 320 6.98 -18.23 -1.16
N GLU A 321 6.75 -18.95 -0.05
CA GLU A 321 5.87 -18.54 1.05
C GLU A 321 6.26 -17.21 1.69
N ARG A 322 7.58 -16.96 1.80
CA ARG A 322 8.11 -15.75 2.41
C ARG A 322 8.23 -14.58 1.43
N SER A 323 8.06 -14.83 0.13
CA SER A 323 8.30 -13.86 -0.93
C SER A 323 7.12 -13.72 -1.89
N ILE A 324 7.15 -14.43 -3.01
CA ILE A 324 6.23 -14.24 -4.14
C ILE A 324 4.77 -14.61 -3.81
N LEU A 325 4.52 -15.42 -2.77
CA LEU A 325 3.18 -15.75 -2.27
C LEU A 325 2.69 -14.78 -1.17
N LEU A 326 3.56 -13.92 -0.67
CA LEU A 326 3.26 -13.02 0.44
C LEU A 326 2.28 -11.93 -0.01
N SER A 327 1.18 -11.77 0.72
CA SER A 327 0.02 -10.95 0.33
C SER A 327 -0.39 -9.92 1.40
N TYR A 328 0.59 -9.29 2.04
CA TYR A 328 0.38 -8.35 3.14
C TYR A 328 -0.49 -7.12 2.84
N PRO A 329 -0.47 -6.51 1.64
CA PRO A 329 -1.33 -5.38 1.32
C PRO A 329 -2.83 -5.67 1.41
N SER A 330 -3.27 -6.92 1.20
CA SER A 330 -4.69 -7.28 1.24
C SER A 330 -5.14 -7.86 2.58
N SER A 331 -4.25 -7.98 3.57
CA SER A 331 -4.60 -8.45 4.92
C SER A 331 -5.24 -7.33 5.75
N TYR A 332 -6.24 -7.67 6.57
CA TYR A 332 -6.90 -6.72 7.47
C TYR A 332 -5.93 -6.13 8.52
N PRO A 333 -6.20 -4.91 9.05
CA PRO A 333 -5.29 -4.22 9.96
C PRO A 333 -4.84 -4.99 11.21
N LEU A 334 -5.71 -5.79 11.83
CA LEU A 334 -5.34 -6.64 12.98
C LEU A 334 -4.63 -7.93 12.55
N GLN A 335 -5.12 -8.53 11.46
CA GLN A 335 -4.62 -9.79 10.93
C GLN A 335 -3.15 -9.66 10.52
N ILE A 336 -2.79 -8.57 9.85
CA ILE A 336 -1.42 -8.35 9.35
C ILE A 336 -0.39 -8.26 10.48
N THR A 337 -0.71 -7.64 11.62
CA THR A 337 0.21 -7.54 12.75
C THR A 337 0.52 -8.93 13.30
N ILE A 338 -0.51 -9.75 13.51
CA ILE A 338 -0.37 -11.14 13.98
C ILE A 338 0.40 -11.97 12.93
N GLN A 339 0.01 -11.88 11.66
CA GLN A 339 0.65 -12.63 10.57
C GLN A 339 2.13 -12.23 10.39
N ALA A 340 2.47 -10.95 10.54
CA ALA A 340 3.85 -10.47 10.46
C ALA A 340 4.70 -10.94 11.66
N ILE A 341 4.13 -11.03 12.87
CA ILE A 341 4.80 -11.60 14.04
C ILE A 341 5.11 -13.09 13.80
N ILE A 342 4.11 -13.87 13.36
CA ILE A 342 4.26 -15.31 13.08
C ILE A 342 5.34 -15.54 12.01
N ASN A 343 5.35 -14.73 10.96
CA ASN A 343 6.36 -14.79 9.89
C ASN A 343 7.71 -14.17 10.25
N ARG A 344 7.90 -13.68 11.49
CA ARG A 344 9.12 -13.00 11.98
C ARG A 344 9.49 -11.74 11.19
N HIS A 345 8.52 -11.10 10.55
CA HIS A 345 8.66 -9.82 9.86
C HIS A 345 8.42 -8.66 10.84
N PHE A 346 9.26 -8.55 11.88
CA PHE A 346 9.05 -7.64 13.03
C PHE A 346 8.85 -6.17 12.66
N LYS A 347 9.51 -5.69 11.61
CA LYS A 347 9.32 -4.31 11.15
C LYS A 347 7.90 -4.07 10.61
N VAL A 348 7.36 -4.99 9.84
CA VAL A 348 5.96 -4.89 9.35
C VAL A 348 4.99 -5.01 10.52
N ALA A 349 5.27 -5.93 11.46
CA ALA A 349 4.47 -6.07 12.68
C ALA A 349 4.44 -4.77 13.50
N PHE A 350 5.60 -4.14 13.72
CA PHE A 350 5.67 -2.88 14.47
C PHE A 350 4.91 -1.74 13.78
N VAL A 351 5.13 -1.53 12.48
CA VAL A 351 4.48 -0.42 11.75
C VAL A 351 2.97 -0.60 11.65
N SER A 352 2.50 -1.83 11.42
CA SER A 352 1.07 -2.15 11.42
C SER A 352 0.44 -2.00 12.81
N LEU A 353 1.16 -2.41 13.88
CA LEU A 353 0.71 -2.19 15.26
C LEU A 353 0.60 -0.68 15.56
N MET A 354 1.59 0.12 15.18
CA MET A 354 1.54 1.57 15.35
C MET A 354 0.39 2.21 14.57
N SER A 355 0.03 1.66 13.40
CA SER A 355 -1.14 2.11 12.65
C SER A 355 -2.42 1.95 13.46
N LEU A 356 -2.60 0.78 14.09
CA LEU A 356 -3.74 0.51 14.97
C LEU A 356 -3.73 1.40 16.22
N LEU A 357 -2.59 1.54 16.89
CA LEU A 357 -2.47 2.35 18.10
C LEU A 357 -2.67 3.85 17.81
N SER A 358 -2.28 4.32 16.63
CA SER A 358 -2.44 5.73 16.25
C SER A 358 -3.90 6.16 16.14
N LEU A 359 -4.84 5.22 15.98
CA LEU A 359 -6.28 5.50 16.07
C LEU A 359 -6.69 6.01 17.47
N GLY A 360 -5.94 5.67 18.52
CA GLY A 360 -6.17 6.19 19.87
C GLY A 360 -5.97 7.70 19.98
N ILE A 361 -5.14 8.30 19.13
CA ILE A 361 -4.83 9.74 19.17
C ILE A 361 -6.08 10.59 18.90
N PRO A 362 -6.78 10.49 17.76
CA PRO A 362 -7.99 11.28 17.53
C PRO A 362 -9.11 11.01 18.53
N ILE A 363 -9.26 9.75 18.96
CA ILE A 363 -10.29 9.34 19.94
C ILE A 363 -10.04 10.03 21.28
N LEU A 364 -8.83 9.94 21.81
CA LEU A 364 -8.48 10.58 23.07
C LEU A 364 -8.51 12.10 22.93
N ALA A 365 -7.84 12.65 21.91
CA ALA A 365 -7.72 14.09 21.71
C ALA A 365 -9.07 14.81 21.72
N GLY A 366 -10.11 14.22 21.11
CA GLY A 366 -11.44 14.82 21.10
C GLY A 366 -12.16 14.81 22.46
N GLY A 367 -11.86 13.85 23.33
CA GLY A 367 -12.53 13.67 24.62
C GLY A 367 -11.77 14.22 25.83
N VAL A 368 -10.57 14.80 25.64
CA VAL A 368 -9.74 15.20 26.79
C VAL A 368 -10.23 16.49 27.45
N PHE A 369 -10.73 17.46 26.69
CA PHE A 369 -11.12 18.76 27.21
C PHE A 369 -12.61 18.81 27.56
N ILE A 370 -12.92 19.26 28.77
CA ILE A 370 -14.28 19.37 29.30
C ILE A 370 -14.45 20.75 29.93
N ALA A 371 -15.59 21.39 29.68
CA ALA A 371 -15.98 22.62 30.35
C ALA A 371 -16.59 22.30 31.73
N LEU A 372 -15.96 22.80 32.80
CA LEU A 372 -16.39 22.59 34.17
C LEU A 372 -16.57 23.93 34.90
N TRP A 373 -17.50 23.97 35.85
CA TRP A 373 -17.66 25.09 36.77
C TRP A 373 -16.59 25.01 37.89
N PHE A 374 -15.85 26.10 38.11
CA PHE A 374 -14.84 26.17 39.17
C PHE A 374 -15.31 27.09 40.30
N PRO A 375 -15.74 26.54 41.46
CA PRO A 375 -16.24 27.33 42.58
C PRO A 375 -15.23 28.35 43.13
N SER A 376 -13.93 28.09 42.96
CA SER A 376 -12.85 28.95 43.43
C SER A 376 -12.70 30.25 42.62
N HIS A 377 -13.21 30.28 41.39
CA HIS A 377 -13.09 31.43 40.48
C HIS A 377 -14.46 31.98 40.04
N ASP A 378 -15.55 31.34 40.46
CA ASP A 378 -16.94 31.69 40.06
C ASP A 378 -17.16 31.73 38.54
N ASP A 379 -16.40 30.91 37.79
CA ASP A 379 -16.37 30.92 36.33
C ASP A 379 -16.32 29.50 35.74
N ILE A 380 -16.85 29.36 34.51
CA ILE A 380 -16.69 28.15 33.69
C ILE A 380 -15.28 28.16 33.07
N ARG A 381 -14.53 27.07 33.27
CA ARG A 381 -13.20 26.89 32.67
C ARG A 381 -13.09 25.55 31.97
N ILE A 382 -12.22 25.49 30.99
CA ILE A 382 -11.93 24.26 30.26
C ILE A 382 -10.75 23.60 30.93
N SER A 383 -10.98 22.40 31.45
CA SER A 383 -9.97 21.57 32.09
C SER A 383 -9.85 20.25 31.34
N ALA A 384 -8.70 19.60 31.50
CA ALA A 384 -8.49 18.29 30.92
C ALA A 384 -8.88 17.20 31.92
N PHE A 385 -9.45 16.11 31.43
CA PHE A 385 -9.50 14.88 32.20
C PHE A 385 -8.09 14.26 32.26
N LEU A 386 -7.40 14.42 33.40
CA LEU A 386 -5.98 14.07 33.57
C LEU A 386 -5.62 12.65 33.09
N PRO A 387 -6.38 11.58 33.43
CA PRO A 387 -6.04 10.24 32.95
C PRO A 387 -6.06 10.10 31.43
N ALA A 388 -7.07 10.65 30.75
CA ALA A 388 -7.12 10.66 29.28
C ALA A 388 -6.04 11.56 28.68
N PHE A 389 -5.71 12.67 29.34
CA PHE A 389 -4.63 13.55 28.91
C PHE A 389 -3.27 12.84 28.97
N TYR A 390 -2.97 12.13 30.06
CA TYR A 390 -1.73 11.35 30.16
C TYR A 390 -1.68 10.20 29.15
N ALA A 391 -2.81 9.53 28.93
CA ALA A 391 -2.91 8.53 27.86
C ALA A 391 -2.59 9.15 26.49
N LEU A 392 -3.20 10.30 26.16
CA LEU A 392 -2.94 11.02 24.92
C LEU A 392 -1.45 11.36 24.75
N VAL A 393 -0.81 11.90 25.79
CA VAL A 393 0.64 12.17 25.79
C VAL A 393 1.42 10.88 25.51
N GLY A 394 1.06 9.76 26.14
CA GLY A 394 1.66 8.45 25.90
C GLY A 394 1.53 7.98 24.45
N PHE A 395 0.33 8.05 23.87
CA PHE A 395 0.08 7.71 22.46
C PHE A 395 0.85 8.62 21.49
N CYS A 396 0.89 9.92 21.75
CA CYS A 396 1.70 10.87 20.96
C CYS A 396 3.21 10.59 21.09
N GLY A 397 3.68 10.18 22.27
CA GLY A 397 5.06 9.78 22.50
C GLY A 397 5.44 8.51 21.74
N LEU A 398 4.57 7.49 21.78
CA LEU A 398 4.72 6.26 20.98
C LEU A 398 4.75 6.59 19.48
N TYR A 399 3.86 7.47 19.04
CA TYR A 399 3.84 7.97 17.66
C TYR A 399 5.16 8.65 17.29
N ALA A 400 5.70 9.54 18.14
CA ALA A 400 6.99 10.18 17.87
C ALA A 400 8.16 9.18 17.79
N VAL A 401 8.25 8.26 18.76
CA VAL A 401 9.30 7.22 18.78
C VAL A 401 9.22 6.31 17.56
N SER A 402 8.01 6.03 17.06
CA SER A 402 7.82 5.15 15.92
C SER A 402 8.51 5.64 14.63
N PHE A 403 8.68 6.96 14.44
CA PHE A 403 9.41 7.53 13.29
C PHE A 403 10.89 7.13 13.26
N VAL A 404 11.50 6.90 14.42
CA VAL A 404 12.90 6.44 14.51
C VAL A 404 13.04 5.02 13.95
N ALA A 405 12.02 4.18 14.13
CA ALA A 405 12.02 2.78 13.68
C ALA A 405 11.67 2.59 12.17
N ILE A 406 11.15 3.63 11.51
CA ILE A 406 10.67 3.56 10.12
C ILE A 406 11.80 3.48 9.09
N TRP A 407 13.06 3.76 9.45
CA TRP A 407 14.18 3.83 8.51
C TRP A 407 14.23 2.70 7.47
N PRO A 408 14.04 2.97 6.15
CA PRO A 408 14.08 1.94 5.14
C PRO A 408 15.51 1.41 5.06
N GLY A 409 15.70 0.15 5.46
CA GLY A 409 16.96 -0.54 5.25
C GLY A 409 17.25 -0.67 3.74
N ARG A 410 18.51 -0.90 3.37
CA ARG A 410 18.93 -1.01 1.95
C ARG A 410 18.10 -2.03 1.15
N ARG A 411 17.62 -3.10 1.79
CA ARG A 411 16.77 -4.15 1.18
C ARG A 411 15.38 -3.69 0.71
N ARG A 412 14.97 -2.45 1.04
CA ARG A 412 13.63 -1.89 0.73
C ARG A 412 13.66 -0.76 -0.31
N TYR A 413 14.81 -0.51 -0.91
CA TYR A 413 14.94 0.40 -2.05
C TYR A 413 14.75 -0.42 -3.33
N LEU A 414 14.05 0.14 -4.30
CA LEU A 414 13.77 -0.48 -5.59
C LEU A 414 14.21 0.44 -6.74
N PRO A 415 14.35 -0.09 -7.97
CA PRO A 415 14.67 0.73 -9.13
C PRO A 415 13.63 1.82 -9.44
N HIS A 416 12.35 1.50 -9.31
CA HIS A 416 11.22 2.39 -9.57
C HIS A 416 10.05 2.04 -8.63
N ASP A 417 8.90 2.67 -8.85
CA ASP A 417 7.68 2.47 -8.05
C ASP A 417 7.14 1.03 -8.19
N ILE A 418 6.19 0.63 -7.35
CA ILE A 418 5.40 -0.61 -7.38
C ILE A 418 3.89 -0.35 -7.25
N THR A 419 3.47 0.91 -7.41
CA THR A 419 2.08 1.31 -7.18
C THR A 419 1.16 0.90 -8.31
N THR A 420 1.67 0.60 -9.51
CA THR A 420 0.87 0.18 -10.66
C THR A 420 1.18 -1.25 -11.09
N LEU A 421 0.28 -1.83 -11.89
CA LEU A 421 0.49 -3.16 -12.43
C LEU A 421 1.67 -3.18 -13.42
N ALA A 422 1.85 -2.10 -14.20
CA ALA A 422 2.97 -1.93 -15.10
C ALA A 422 4.31 -2.01 -14.36
N ASP A 423 4.41 -1.35 -13.21
CA ASP A 423 5.61 -1.36 -12.39
C ASP A 423 5.97 -2.79 -11.94
N VAL A 424 5.01 -3.58 -11.49
CA VAL A 424 5.30 -4.96 -11.07
C VAL A 424 5.64 -5.84 -12.28
N MET A 425 4.98 -5.63 -13.43
CA MET A 425 5.28 -6.34 -14.67
C MET A 425 6.68 -6.04 -15.22
N SER A 426 7.17 -4.81 -15.05
CA SER A 426 8.54 -4.40 -15.40
C SER A 426 9.61 -5.28 -14.73
N TYR A 427 9.37 -5.78 -13.51
CA TYR A 427 10.30 -6.71 -12.85
C TYR A 427 10.18 -8.17 -13.29
N LEU A 428 9.20 -8.51 -14.12
CA LEU A 428 8.85 -9.88 -14.48
C LEU A 428 8.91 -10.16 -15.98
N TYR A 429 8.81 -9.14 -16.84
CA TYR A 429 8.52 -9.33 -18.28
C TYR A 429 9.50 -10.27 -18.98
N GLN A 430 10.79 -10.22 -18.61
CA GLN A 430 11.84 -11.04 -19.22
C GLN A 430 12.27 -12.24 -18.39
N SER A 431 11.61 -12.46 -17.26
CA SER A 431 11.97 -13.50 -16.31
C SER A 431 11.77 -14.91 -16.88
N PRO A 432 12.77 -15.80 -16.80
CA PRO A 432 12.61 -17.22 -17.07
C PRO A 432 11.52 -17.88 -16.19
N LEU A 433 11.15 -17.26 -15.07
CA LEU A 433 10.00 -17.63 -14.24
C LEU A 433 8.71 -17.78 -15.07
N LEU A 434 8.51 -16.94 -16.08
CA LEU A 434 7.36 -17.03 -17.00
C LEU A 434 7.36 -18.31 -17.83
N SER A 435 8.50 -18.97 -18.02
CA SER A 435 8.57 -20.26 -18.72
C SER A 435 8.45 -21.49 -17.80
N ASP A 436 8.43 -21.28 -16.48
CA ASP A 436 8.41 -22.39 -15.53
C ASP A 436 7.09 -23.16 -15.58
N LYS A 437 7.20 -24.49 -15.67
CA LYS A 437 6.05 -25.40 -15.69
C LYS A 437 5.23 -25.35 -14.39
N ILE A 438 5.88 -25.04 -13.27
CA ILE A 438 5.26 -24.96 -11.93
C ILE A 438 4.16 -23.89 -11.92
N LEU A 439 4.46 -22.73 -12.53
CA LEU A 439 3.59 -21.56 -12.57
C LEU A 439 2.66 -21.58 -13.79
N ARG A 440 2.76 -22.60 -14.65
CA ARG A 440 2.01 -22.71 -15.89
C ARG A 440 0.60 -23.23 -15.67
N GLU A 441 -0.37 -22.41 -16.08
CA GLU A 441 -1.81 -22.70 -16.07
C GLU A 441 -2.28 -23.41 -14.78
N PRO A 442 -2.07 -22.79 -13.61
CA PRO A 442 -2.69 -23.24 -12.36
C PRO A 442 -4.22 -23.29 -12.50
N ARG A 443 -4.84 -24.39 -12.03
CA ARG A 443 -6.31 -24.56 -12.06
C ARG A 443 -7.02 -23.72 -11.02
N SER A 444 -6.36 -23.47 -9.90
CA SER A 444 -6.89 -22.73 -8.75
C SER A 444 -5.76 -22.07 -7.97
N LYS A 445 -6.10 -21.11 -7.10
CA LYS A 445 -5.14 -20.50 -6.18
C LYS A 445 -4.46 -21.54 -5.27
N THR A 446 -5.21 -22.53 -4.80
CA THR A 446 -4.66 -23.64 -4.00
C THR A 446 -3.69 -24.51 -4.80
N ASP A 447 -3.98 -24.76 -6.08
CA ASP A 447 -3.08 -25.48 -6.98
C ASP A 447 -1.78 -24.69 -7.19
N LEU A 448 -1.86 -23.38 -7.45
CA LEU A 448 -0.68 -22.51 -7.54
C LEU A 448 0.19 -22.55 -6.26
N VAL A 449 -0.44 -22.39 -5.10
CA VAL A 449 0.23 -22.38 -3.79
C VAL A 449 0.89 -23.73 -3.51
N THR A 450 0.17 -24.84 -3.70
CA THR A 450 0.73 -26.19 -3.47
C THR A 450 1.92 -26.49 -4.39
N ARG A 451 1.86 -26.11 -5.66
CA ARG A 451 2.97 -26.29 -6.61
C ARG A 451 4.23 -25.50 -6.23
N LEU A 452 4.09 -24.37 -5.53
CA LEU A 452 5.21 -23.52 -5.11
C LEU A 452 5.81 -23.91 -3.75
N ILE A 453 5.05 -24.65 -2.94
CA ILE A 453 5.46 -25.09 -1.59
C ILE A 453 5.95 -26.54 -1.61
N VAL A 454 5.47 -27.35 -2.55
CA VAL A 454 5.90 -28.74 -2.71
C VAL A 454 6.97 -28.82 -3.78
N ALA A 455 8.12 -29.40 -3.45
CA ALA A 455 9.20 -29.58 -4.40
C ALA A 455 8.70 -30.48 -5.55
N PRO A 456 8.93 -30.10 -6.82
CA PRO A 456 8.56 -30.96 -7.92
C PRO A 456 9.35 -32.27 -7.83
N PRO A 457 8.77 -33.42 -8.25
CA PRO A 457 9.43 -34.73 -8.11
C PRO A 457 10.78 -34.84 -8.84
N SER A 458 11.05 -33.91 -9.77
CA SER A 458 12.30 -33.82 -10.53
C SER A 458 13.43 -33.07 -9.81
N GLU A 459 13.12 -32.25 -8.79
CA GLU A 459 14.11 -31.43 -8.07
C GLU A 459 14.21 -31.89 -6.61
N ARG A 460 15.43 -32.07 -6.09
CA ARG A 460 15.66 -32.51 -4.70
C ARG A 460 15.42 -31.41 -3.65
N GLN A 461 15.36 -30.15 -4.07
CA GLN A 461 15.24 -28.98 -3.19
C GLN A 461 14.13 -28.06 -3.69
N LEU A 462 13.53 -27.31 -2.76
CA LEU A 462 12.53 -26.29 -3.09
C LEU A 462 13.18 -25.14 -3.87
N PRO A 463 12.49 -24.60 -4.90
CA PRO A 463 12.99 -23.45 -5.63
C PRO A 463 13.06 -22.24 -4.68
N LEU A 464 14.22 -21.60 -4.66
CA LEU A 464 14.44 -20.32 -4.00
C LEU A 464 14.28 -19.20 -5.03
N TYR A 465 13.73 -18.08 -4.60
CA TYR A 465 13.47 -16.90 -5.42
C TYR A 465 14.25 -15.72 -4.89
N SER A 466 14.59 -14.78 -5.77
CA SER A 466 15.30 -13.58 -5.37
C SER A 466 15.04 -12.41 -6.33
N PHE A 467 15.40 -11.20 -5.90
CA PHE A 467 15.39 -9.99 -6.72
C PHE A 467 16.82 -9.53 -6.99
N GLY A 468 17.21 -9.51 -8.27
CA GLY A 468 18.56 -9.18 -8.71
C GLY A 468 18.76 -9.41 -10.21
N ILE A 469 20.02 -9.57 -10.60
CA ILE A 469 20.39 -9.65 -12.03
C ILE A 469 20.37 -11.11 -12.47
N TYR A 470 19.59 -11.40 -13.50
CA TYR A 470 19.44 -12.73 -14.08
C TYR A 470 19.57 -12.66 -15.61
N VAL A 471 19.88 -13.81 -16.23
CA VAL A 471 19.85 -13.96 -17.69
C VAL A 471 18.43 -14.26 -18.15
N GLY A 472 17.86 -13.31 -18.89
CA GLY A 472 16.50 -13.32 -19.40
C GLY A 472 16.24 -14.36 -20.48
N ARG A 473 14.99 -14.39 -20.97
CA ARG A 473 14.55 -15.32 -22.03
C ARG A 473 15.12 -15.02 -23.42
N ASP A 474 15.70 -13.84 -23.59
CA ASP A 474 16.40 -13.31 -24.77
C ASP A 474 17.92 -13.51 -24.68
N GLY A 475 18.42 -14.04 -23.57
CA GLY A 475 19.85 -14.26 -23.35
C GLY A 475 20.63 -13.01 -22.93
N LYS A 476 19.95 -11.89 -22.67
CA LYS A 476 20.54 -10.67 -22.09
C LYS A 476 20.38 -10.66 -20.57
N GLU A 477 21.09 -9.77 -19.89
CA GLU A 477 21.01 -9.59 -18.45
C GLU A 477 19.93 -8.56 -18.08
N HIS A 478 19.06 -8.91 -17.15
CA HIS A 478 17.94 -8.10 -16.69
C HIS A 478 17.88 -8.01 -15.17
N LEU A 479 17.34 -6.91 -14.65
CA LEU A 479 17.10 -6.72 -13.23
C LEU A 479 15.63 -7.01 -12.89
N GLY A 480 15.38 -7.98 -12.00
CA GLY A 480 14.00 -8.29 -11.61
C GLY A 480 13.89 -9.53 -10.72
N ILE A 481 12.76 -10.22 -10.79
CA ILE A 481 12.45 -11.40 -9.96
C ILE A 481 12.62 -12.67 -10.79
N ASP A 482 13.46 -13.58 -10.32
CA ASP A 482 13.56 -14.95 -10.85
C ASP A 482 13.92 -15.96 -9.73
N ARG A 483 14.04 -17.24 -10.09
CA ARG A 483 14.67 -18.25 -9.24
C ARG A 483 16.13 -17.88 -8.96
N PHE A 484 16.54 -18.03 -7.72
CA PHE A 484 17.92 -17.79 -7.29
C PHE A 484 18.91 -18.75 -7.95
N HIS A 485 18.56 -20.05 -7.99
CA HIS A 485 19.35 -21.09 -8.62
C HIS A 485 18.56 -21.76 -9.74
N ARG A 486 19.20 -21.94 -10.91
CA ARG A 486 18.66 -22.71 -12.03
C ARG A 486 19.71 -23.73 -12.49
N PRO A 487 19.38 -25.02 -12.62
CA PRO A 487 20.32 -26.03 -13.11
C PRO A 487 20.91 -25.64 -14.46
N GLY A 488 22.24 -25.66 -14.57
CA GLY A 488 22.95 -25.32 -15.82
C GLY A 488 23.05 -23.82 -16.13
N ARG A 489 22.75 -22.94 -15.16
CA ARG A 489 22.98 -21.48 -15.26
C ARG A 489 23.75 -20.98 -14.04
N SER A 490 24.38 -19.81 -14.18
CA SER A 490 24.91 -19.09 -13.03
C SER A 490 23.77 -18.69 -12.08
N ASP A 491 24.08 -18.68 -10.78
CA ASP A 491 23.17 -18.17 -9.77
C ASP A 491 22.88 -16.69 -10.02
N MET A 492 21.68 -16.27 -9.63
CA MET A 492 21.25 -14.91 -9.79
C MET A 492 22.11 -13.97 -8.93
N LEU A 493 22.61 -12.88 -9.52
CA LEU A 493 23.45 -11.93 -8.80
C LEU A 493 22.57 -11.00 -7.95
N VAL A 494 22.53 -11.28 -6.66
CA VAL A 494 21.91 -10.39 -5.67
C VAL A 494 22.96 -9.39 -5.21
N THR A 495 22.98 -8.21 -5.82
CA THR A 495 23.75 -7.05 -5.33
C THR A 495 23.21 -6.57 -3.98
N THR A 496 23.48 -7.32 -2.91
CA THR A 496 23.34 -6.81 -1.54
C THR A 496 24.43 -5.75 -1.39
N GLY A 497 24.09 -4.54 -0.98
CA GLY A 497 25.05 -3.42 -0.86
C GLY A 497 26.15 -3.61 0.20
N ASN A 498 26.52 -4.86 0.52
CA ASN A 498 27.73 -5.25 1.22
C ASN A 498 28.67 -5.92 0.20
N MET A 499 29.33 -5.12 -0.64
CA MET A 499 30.73 -5.46 -0.92
C MET A 499 31.46 -5.12 0.38
N LYS A 500 31.91 -6.17 1.08
CA LYS A 500 32.84 -6.02 2.20
C LYS A 500 34.17 -5.49 1.69
#